data_AF-A0A969GCW0-F1
#
_entry.id   AF-A0A969GCW0-F1
#
_cell.length_a   1.000
_cell.length_b   1.000
_cell.length_c   1.000
_cell.angle_alpha   90.00
_cell.angle_beta   90.00
_cell.angle_gamma   90.00
#
_symmetry.space_group_name_H-M   'P 1'
#
loop_
_entity.id
_entity.type
_entity.pdbx_description
1 polymer ?
#
loop_
_entity_poly.entity_id
_entity_poly.type
_entity_poly.pdbx_seq_one_letter_code
_entity_poly.pdbx_strand_id
1 'polypeptide(L)' 'MKSNKPGARFAIGIAVGIAIGVAIDNLAIGMGIGGALGFIYGSAAFDKKGDKR' A
#
# COMPACT_ATOMS: atom_id res chain seq x y z
N MET A 1 16.94 8.06 12.70
CA MET A 1 15.58 7.67 13.14
C MET A 1 14.83 7.06 11.96
N LYS A 2 14.81 5.73 11.78
CA LYS A 2 13.98 5.09 10.76
C LYS A 2 12.58 4.93 11.35
N SER A 3 11.75 5.97 11.18
CA SER A 3 10.38 5.95 11.66
C SER A 3 9.55 5.08 10.72
N ASN A 4 9.46 3.79 11.05
CA ASN A 4 8.55 2.85 10.38
C ASN A 4 7.11 3.26 10.73
N LYS A 5 6.58 4.26 10.02
CA LYS A 5 5.19 4.72 10.17
C LYS A 5 4.32 3.79 9.33
N PRO A 6 3.59 2.82 9.93
CA PRO A 6 2.74 1.91 9.17
C PRO A 6 1.71 2.65 8.31
N GLY A 7 1.23 3.81 8.78
CA GLY A 7 0.34 4.68 8.01
C GLY A 7 0.95 5.27 6.73
N ALA A 8 2.27 5.50 6.68
CA ALA A 8 2.92 6.01 5.47
C ALA A 8 2.93 4.95 4.35
N ARG A 9 3.09 3.68 4.70
CA ARG A 9 3.04 2.56 3.74
C ARG A 9 1.63 2.33 3.20
N PHE A 10 0.61 2.48 4.04
CA PHE A 10 -0.79 2.44 3.63
C PHE A 10 -1.11 3.59 2.65
N ALA A 11 -0.68 4.81 2.96
CA ALA A 11 -0.88 5.98 2.10
C ALA A 11 -0.24 5.80 0.71
N ILE A 12 0.93 5.16 0.62
CA ILE A 12 1.57 4.83 -0.66
C ILE A 12 0.69 3.88 -1.48
N GLY A 13 0.14 2.83 -0.86
CA GLY A 13 -0.77 1.91 -1.56
C GLY A 13 -2.02 2.61 -2.12
N ILE A 14 -2.62 3.51 -1.34
CA ILE A 14 -3.76 4.32 -1.79
C ILE A 14 -3.37 5.25 -2.94
N ALA A 15 -2.23 5.94 -2.85
CA ALA A 15 -1.76 6.84 -3.91
C ALA A 15 -1.52 6.11 -5.23
N VAL A 16 -0.90 4.93 -5.17
CA VAL A 16 -0.69 4.06 -6.35
C VAL A 16 -2.02 3.57 -6.92
N GLY A 17 -2.96 3.14 -6.07
CA GLY A 17 -4.28 2.72 -6.51
C GLY A 17 -5.08 3.83 -7.20
N ILE A 18 -5.04 5.06 -6.66
CA ILE A 18 -5.67 6.22 -7.29
C ILE A 18 -5.02 6.51 -8.65
N ALA A 19 -3.68 6.51 -8.74
CA ALA A 19 -2.98 6.74 -9.99
C ALA A 19 -3.33 5.70 -11.07
N ILE A 20 -3.40 4.42 -10.68
CA ILE A 20 -3.86 3.34 -11.57
C ILE A 20 -5.32 3.58 -11.95
N GLY A 21 -6.21 3.82 -10.99
CA GLY A 21 -7.64 4.02 -11.23
C GLY A 21 -7.94 5.18 -12.17
N VAL A 22 -7.18 6.27 -12.08
CA VAL A 22 -7.25 7.39 -13.02
C VAL A 22 -6.73 6.98 -14.41
N ALA A 23 -5.64 6.21 -14.49
CA ALA A 23 -5.09 5.76 -15.78
C ALA A 23 -6.03 4.82 -16.56
N ILE A 24 -6.89 4.06 -15.86
CA ILE A 24 -7.89 3.17 -16.47
C ILE A 24 -9.31 3.75 -16.47
N ASP A 25 -9.49 5.04 -16.14
CA ASP A 25 -10.80 5.71 -15.97
C ASP A 25 -11.79 4.93 -15.08
N ASN A 26 -11.25 4.14 -14.15
CA ASN A 26 -12.01 3.30 -13.25
C ASN A 26 -11.44 3.38 -11.83
N LEU A 27 -11.88 4.42 -11.11
CA LEU A 27 -11.46 4.67 -9.74
C LEU A 27 -11.90 3.56 -8.77
N ALA A 28 -12.99 2.84 -9.06
CA ALA A 28 -13.44 1.73 -8.22
C ALA A 28 -12.42 0.58 -8.23
N ILE A 29 -11.91 0.22 -9.41
CA ILE A 29 -10.82 -0.76 -9.54
C ILE A 29 -9.54 -0.23 -8.90
N GLY A 30 -9.20 1.04 -9.14
CA GLY A 30 -8.04 1.69 -8.53
C GLY A 30 -8.06 1.67 -7.00
N MET A 31 -9.21 1.96 -6.38
CA MET A 31 -9.38 1.87 -4.93
C MET A 31 -9.33 0.43 -4.41
N GLY A 32 -9.89 -0.54 -5.15
CA GLY A 32 -9.78 -1.96 -4.79
C GLY A 32 -8.32 -2.43 -4.74
N ILE A 33 -7.55 -2.10 -5.78
CA ILE A 33 -6.12 -2.42 -5.87
C ILE A 33 -5.32 -1.64 -4.82
N GLY A 34 -5.55 -0.33 -4.71
CA GLY A 34 -4.83 0.53 -3.76
C GLY A 34 -5.11 0.18 -2.31
N GLY A 35 -6.34 -0.19 -1.98
CA GLY A 35 -6.72 -0.68 -0.67
C GLY A 35 -6.04 -2.01 -0.34
N ALA A 36 -6.01 -2.95 -1.29
CA ALA A 36 -5.31 -4.23 -1.12
C ALA A 36 -3.80 -4.05 -0.94
N LEU A 37 -3.16 -3.26 -1.80
CA LEU A 37 -1.72 -2.94 -1.71
C LEU A 37 -1.41 -2.16 -0.43
N GLY A 38 -2.22 -1.16 -0.10
CA GLY A 38 -2.10 -0.39 1.14
C GLY A 38 -2.22 -1.28 2.36
N PHE A 39 -3.14 -2.25 2.35
CA PHE A 39 -3.29 -3.22 3.43
C PHE A 39 -2.09 -4.16 3.53
N ILE A 40 -1.56 -4.65 2.40
CA ILE A 40 -0.35 -5.50 2.38
C ILE A 40 0.88 -4.73 2.89
N TYR A 41 1.10 -3.49 2.45
CA TYR A 41 2.26 -2.69 2.85
C TYR A 41 2.09 -2.06 4.24
N GLY A 42 0.87 -1.70 4.62
CA GLY A 42 0.53 -1.02 5.87
C GLY A 42 0.29 -1.97 7.05
N SER A 43 -0.18 -3.20 6.78
CA SER A 43 -0.26 -4.22 7.82
C SER A 43 1.16 -4.68 8.18
N ALA A 44 1.53 -4.48 9.44
CA ALA A 44 2.76 -5.01 10.01
C ALA A 44 2.85 -6.56 9.95
N ALA A 45 1.82 -7.24 9.45
CA ALA A 45 1.77 -8.68 9.27
C ALA A 45 2.80 -9.22 8.25
N PHE A 46 3.27 -8.40 7.31
CA PHE A 46 4.33 -8.77 6.37
C PHE A 46 5.74 -8.37 6.84
N ASP A 47 5.89 -7.69 7.99
CA ASP A 47 7.20 -7.41 8.61
C ASP A 47 7.79 -8.67 9.31
N LYS A 48 7.45 -9.86 8.82
CA LYS A 48 7.96 -11.15 9.31
C LYS A 48 8.52 -12.07 8.24
N LYS A 49 9.06 -11.55 7.14
CA LYS A 49 9.89 -12.39 6.25
C LYS A 49 10.84 -11.58 5.39
N GLY A 50 12.02 -11.29 5.93
CA GLY A 50 13.04 -10.58 5.18
C GLY A 50 14.31 -10.33 5.96
N ASP A 51 14.89 -11.41 6.49
CA ASP A 51 16.30 -11.56 6.84
C ASP A 51 16.88 -10.67 7.96
N LYS A 52 17.34 -11.33 9.03
CA LYS A 52 18.68 -11.14 9.59
C LYS A 52 18.96 -12.20 10.67
N ARG A 53 19.80 -13.17 10.27
CA ARG A 53 20.76 -13.97 11.07
C ARG A 53 20.24 -14.86 12.21
#